data_AF-A0A7K2AY58-F1
#
_entry.id   AF-A0A7K2AY58-F1
#
_cell.length_a   1.000
_cell.length_b   1.000
_cell.length_c   1.000
_cell.angle_alpha   90.00
_cell.angle_beta   90.00
_cell.angle_gamma   90.00
#
_symmetry.space_group_name_H-M   'P 1'
#
loop_
_entity.id
_entity.type
_entity.pdbx_description
1 polymer ?
#
loop_
_entity_poly.entity_id
_entity_poly.type
_entity_poly.pdbx_seq_one_letter_code
_entity_poly.pdbx_strand_id
1 'polypeptide(L)'
;VGGVSIPPLNADYNAFVAAAQTKNSAITGEAAFADSFEDPAKGRELGAALYDGGVDIIMTDAAATDLGVIQAAEEKGGYVIGGSENYFDSPNVIASVLLYWAEILHAQVEHAISDDYTPGYVGAGVAEGGVDMVISPNFLENGPAEMVDIINATLGEVDEARSAIKDGSLEVPFNPEL
;
A
#
# COMPACT_ATOMS: atom_id res chain seq x y z
N VAL A 1 8.69 -2.60 1.52
CA VAL A 1 9.84 -2.18 0.69
C VAL A 1 9.46 -0.90 0.00
N GLY A 2 10.21 0.18 0.21
CA GLY A 2 9.98 1.46 -0.45
C GLY A 2 10.98 1.72 -1.57
N GLY A 3 10.65 2.62 -2.51
CA GLY A 3 11.58 3.05 -3.54
C GLY A 3 12.74 3.85 -2.96
N VAL A 4 12.44 4.98 -2.33
CA VAL A 4 13.43 5.87 -1.67
C VAL A 4 12.90 6.27 -0.30
N SER A 5 13.75 6.42 0.71
CA SER A 5 13.31 6.96 1.99
C SER A 5 13.02 8.46 1.87
N ILE A 6 11.73 8.79 1.86
CA ILE A 6 11.19 10.15 1.85
C ILE A 6 10.03 10.24 2.86
N PRO A 7 9.69 11.44 3.37
CA PRO A 7 8.69 11.58 4.42
C PRO A 7 7.35 10.86 4.15
N PRO A 8 6.77 10.87 2.93
CA PRO A 8 5.54 10.12 2.65
C PRO A 8 5.70 8.60 2.81
N LEU A 9 6.73 8.00 2.21
CA LEU A 9 6.96 6.55 2.25
C LEU A 9 7.28 6.06 3.68
N ASN A 10 7.96 6.89 4.47
CA ASN A 10 8.17 6.60 5.89
C ASN A 10 6.84 6.62 6.66
N ALA A 11 5.95 7.57 6.34
CA ALA A 11 4.62 7.65 6.93
C ALA A 11 3.74 6.46 6.53
N ASP A 12 3.82 5.99 5.29
CA ASP A 12 3.09 4.80 4.84
C ASP A 12 3.52 3.55 5.61
N TYR A 13 4.84 3.35 5.78
CA TYR A 13 5.37 2.28 6.62
C TYR A 13 4.85 2.36 8.06
N ASN A 14 4.93 3.54 8.67
CA ASN A 14 4.47 3.73 10.06
C ASN A 14 2.97 3.51 10.21
N ALA A 15 2.16 4.00 9.26
CA ALA A 15 0.72 3.80 9.25
C ALA A 15 0.36 2.31 9.08
N PHE A 16 1.07 1.60 8.21
CA PHE A 16 0.88 0.16 8.00
C PHE A 16 1.17 -0.64 9.28
N VAL A 17 2.31 -0.40 9.92
CA VAL A 17 2.69 -1.08 11.18
C VAL A 17 1.71 -0.73 12.30
N ALA A 18 1.37 0.56 12.46
CA ALA A 18 0.44 1.00 13.49
C ALA A 18 -0.96 0.36 13.31
N ALA A 19 -1.47 0.30 12.07
CA ALA A 19 -2.73 -0.34 11.74
C ALA A 19 -2.70 -1.84 12.09
N ALA A 20 -1.65 -2.55 11.72
CA ALA A 20 -1.48 -3.97 12.06
C ALA A 20 -1.45 -4.19 13.58
N GLN A 21 -0.78 -3.31 14.33
CA GLN A 21 -0.71 -3.37 15.79
C GLN A 21 -2.05 -3.14 16.50
N THR A 22 -3.03 -2.49 15.86
CA THR A 22 -4.40 -2.41 16.40
C THR A 22 -5.09 -3.78 16.47
N LYS A 23 -4.70 -4.74 15.60
CA LYS A 23 -5.21 -6.10 15.58
C LYS A 23 -4.39 -7.04 16.46
N ASN A 24 -3.07 -6.86 16.45
CA ASN A 24 -2.16 -7.62 17.29
C ASN A 24 -0.92 -6.79 17.63
N SER A 25 -0.83 -6.35 18.89
CA SER A 25 0.27 -5.50 19.37
C SER A 25 1.64 -6.18 19.37
N ALA A 26 1.72 -7.49 19.15
CA ALA A 26 2.98 -8.21 18.98
C ALA A 26 3.55 -8.12 17.55
N ILE A 27 2.78 -7.58 16.59
CA ILE A 27 3.28 -7.38 15.22
C ILE A 27 4.42 -6.35 15.23
N THR A 28 5.49 -6.71 14.54
CA THR A 28 6.66 -5.86 14.32
C THR A 28 6.82 -5.58 12.83
N GLY A 29 7.52 -4.49 12.49
CA GLY A 29 7.81 -4.12 11.12
C GLY A 29 9.30 -3.89 10.92
N GLU A 30 9.75 -4.07 9.68
CA GLU A 30 11.06 -3.66 9.20
C GLU A 30 10.88 -2.96 7.85
N ALA A 31 11.62 -1.87 7.64
CA ALA A 31 11.61 -1.12 6.39
C ALA A 31 12.93 -1.31 5.64
N ALA A 32 12.84 -1.51 4.33
CA ALA A 32 13.97 -1.52 3.41
C ALA A 32 13.64 -0.64 2.21
N PHE A 33 14.62 0.14 1.75
CA PHE A 33 14.49 1.07 0.63
C PHE A 33 15.46 0.70 -0.49
N ALA A 34 14.98 0.70 -1.73
CA ALA A 34 15.76 0.32 -2.89
C ALA A 34 16.72 1.42 -3.38
N ASP A 35 16.54 2.65 -2.89
CA ASP A 35 17.11 3.88 -3.43
C ASP A 35 16.83 4.05 -4.93
N SER A 36 15.71 3.47 -5.41
CA SER A 36 15.29 3.46 -6.81
C SER A 36 13.81 3.09 -6.96
N PHE A 37 13.14 3.76 -7.89
CA PHE A 37 11.79 3.43 -8.35
C PHE A 37 11.79 2.57 -9.64
N GLU A 38 12.97 2.23 -10.16
CA GLU A 38 13.16 1.63 -11.48
C GLU A 38 14.09 0.40 -11.45
N ASP A 39 14.34 -0.19 -10.27
CA ASP A 39 15.29 -1.30 -10.11
C ASP A 39 14.61 -2.56 -9.54
N PRO A 40 13.93 -3.36 -10.39
CA PRO A 40 13.36 -4.64 -9.99
C PRO A 40 14.41 -5.62 -9.42
N ALA A 41 15.66 -5.55 -9.87
CA ALA A 41 16.70 -6.44 -9.34
C ALA A 41 16.96 -6.12 -7.86
N LYS A 42 17.02 -4.83 -7.51
CA LYS A 42 17.14 -4.40 -6.13
C LYS A 42 15.89 -4.71 -5.30
N GLY A 43 14.70 -4.51 -5.86
CA GLY A 43 13.44 -4.89 -5.21
C GLY A 43 13.40 -6.36 -4.83
N ARG A 44 13.85 -7.24 -5.75
CA ARG A 44 13.95 -8.68 -5.49
C ARG A 44 14.95 -9.03 -4.41
N GLU A 45 16.14 -8.43 -4.45
CA GLU A 45 17.19 -8.64 -3.43
C GLU A 45 16.65 -8.30 -2.03
N LEU A 46 16.02 -7.12 -1.88
CA LEU A 46 15.49 -6.65 -0.60
C LEU A 46 14.30 -7.49 -0.14
N GLY A 47 13.36 -7.80 -1.04
CA GLY A 47 12.21 -8.66 -0.72
C GLY A 47 12.66 -10.03 -0.25
N ALA A 48 13.60 -10.66 -0.97
CA ALA A 48 14.14 -11.96 -0.62
C ALA A 48 14.84 -11.93 0.76
N ALA A 49 15.60 -10.88 1.06
CA ALA A 49 16.26 -10.72 2.34
C ALA A 49 15.26 -10.58 3.50
N LEU A 50 14.17 -9.82 3.32
CA LEU A 50 13.12 -9.67 4.33
C LEU A 50 12.39 -11.00 4.58
N TYR A 51 12.00 -11.72 3.52
CA TYR A 51 11.39 -13.04 3.65
C TYR A 51 12.34 -14.06 4.32
N ASP A 52 13.62 -14.06 3.97
CA ASP A 52 14.63 -14.90 4.63
C ASP A 52 14.84 -14.52 6.12
N GLY A 53 14.59 -13.26 6.47
CA GLY A 53 14.54 -12.75 7.85
C GLY A 53 13.27 -13.13 8.61
N GLY A 54 12.28 -13.75 7.95
CA GLY A 54 11.04 -14.20 8.57
C GLY A 54 9.88 -13.20 8.48
N VAL A 55 9.96 -12.18 7.61
CA VAL A 55 8.80 -11.33 7.30
C VAL A 55 7.75 -12.15 6.55
N ASP A 56 6.49 -12.12 6.98
CA ASP A 56 5.40 -12.87 6.33
C ASP A 56 4.79 -12.11 5.14
N ILE A 57 4.62 -10.80 5.29
CA ILE A 57 3.91 -9.93 4.35
C ILE A 57 4.74 -8.67 4.10
N ILE A 58 4.96 -8.33 2.83
CA ILE A 58 5.62 -7.08 2.44
C ILE A 58 4.58 -6.16 1.79
N MET A 59 4.40 -4.95 2.31
CA MET A 59 3.82 -3.86 1.52
C MET A 59 4.93 -3.23 0.68
N THR A 60 4.67 -3.01 -0.62
CA THR A 60 5.63 -2.37 -1.52
C THR A 60 5.10 -1.05 -2.07
N ASP A 61 5.95 -0.03 -2.08
CA ASP A 61 5.69 1.29 -2.66
C ASP A 61 6.98 1.81 -3.32
N ALA A 62 7.29 1.21 -4.47
CA ALA A 62 8.55 1.40 -5.18
C ALA A 62 8.39 1.46 -6.70
N ALA A 63 7.18 1.67 -7.22
CA ALA A 63 6.88 1.73 -8.65
C ALA A 63 7.40 0.50 -9.41
N ALA A 64 8.19 0.64 -10.48
CA ALA A 64 8.66 -0.52 -11.26
C ALA A 64 9.53 -1.49 -10.44
N THR A 65 10.17 -1.01 -9.36
CA THR A 65 10.88 -1.85 -8.39
C THR A 65 9.97 -2.88 -7.71
N ASP A 66 8.66 -2.60 -7.58
CA ASP A 66 7.66 -3.50 -6.95
C ASP A 66 7.64 -4.88 -7.61
N LEU A 67 7.86 -4.95 -8.93
CA LEU A 67 7.94 -6.20 -9.69
C LEU A 67 8.98 -7.16 -9.13
N GLY A 68 10.10 -6.63 -8.64
CA GLY A 68 11.13 -7.42 -7.98
C GLY A 68 10.67 -8.01 -6.65
N VAL A 69 9.96 -7.21 -5.85
CA VAL A 69 9.42 -7.63 -4.55
C VAL A 69 8.38 -8.73 -4.73
N ILE A 70 7.52 -8.60 -5.73
CA ILE A 70 6.52 -9.61 -6.09
C ILE A 70 7.21 -10.91 -6.54
N GLN A 71 8.24 -10.81 -7.38
CA GLN A 71 9.04 -11.98 -7.76
C GLN A 71 9.68 -12.66 -6.55
N ALA A 72 10.18 -11.90 -5.57
CA ALA A 72 10.72 -12.48 -4.34
C ALA A 72 9.64 -13.19 -3.52
N ALA A 73 8.41 -12.67 -3.46
CA ALA A 73 7.30 -13.32 -2.78
C ALA A 73 6.98 -14.69 -3.41
N GLU A 74 6.94 -14.76 -4.73
CA GLU A 74 6.73 -16.01 -5.48
C GLU A 74 7.86 -17.03 -5.22
N GLU A 75 9.11 -16.57 -5.17
CA GLU A 75 10.28 -17.43 -4.94
C GLU A 75 10.38 -17.95 -3.50
N LYS A 76 9.94 -17.14 -2.52
CA LYS A 76 10.06 -17.44 -1.09
C LYS A 76 8.77 -18.00 -0.48
N GLY A 77 7.66 -17.97 -1.21
CA GLY A 77 6.34 -18.35 -0.70
C GLY A 77 5.76 -17.34 0.29
N GLY A 78 6.23 -16.09 0.25
CA GLY A 78 5.71 -15.00 1.06
C GLY A 78 4.53 -14.29 0.38
N TYR A 79 3.95 -13.30 1.05
CA TYR A 79 2.84 -12.53 0.48
C TYR A 79 3.18 -11.05 0.34
N VAL A 80 2.49 -10.37 -0.59
CA VAL A 80 2.74 -8.96 -0.88
C VAL A 80 1.44 -8.16 -0.98
N ILE A 81 1.49 -6.91 -0.52
CA ILE A 81 0.51 -5.87 -0.84
C ILE A 81 1.18 -4.94 -1.84
N GLY A 82 0.65 -4.88 -3.06
CA GLY A 82 1.19 -4.08 -4.16
C GLY A 82 0.95 -2.58 -3.99
N GLY A 83 1.74 -1.77 -4.69
CA GLY A 83 1.57 -0.32 -4.77
C GLY A 83 1.34 0.16 -6.20
N SER A 84 0.67 1.30 -6.34
CA SER A 84 0.46 2.07 -7.59
C SER A 84 -0.42 1.43 -8.67
N GLU A 85 -0.40 0.10 -8.85
CA GLU A 85 -1.20 -0.61 -9.85
C GLU A 85 -1.61 -2.02 -9.39
N ASN A 86 -2.41 -2.72 -10.21
CA ASN A 86 -2.86 -4.07 -9.88
C ASN A 86 -1.90 -5.13 -10.41
N TYR A 87 -1.32 -5.92 -9.51
CA TYR A 87 -0.43 -7.05 -9.85
C TYR A 87 -1.11 -8.43 -9.65
N PHE A 88 -2.42 -8.50 -9.85
CA PHE A 88 -3.24 -9.67 -9.48
C PHE A 88 -2.99 -10.94 -10.30
N ASP A 89 -2.14 -10.88 -11.33
CA ASP A 89 -1.65 -12.07 -12.02
C ASP A 89 -0.79 -12.96 -11.10
N SER A 90 -0.16 -12.38 -10.07
CA SER A 90 0.58 -13.13 -9.06
C SER A 90 -0.37 -13.69 -7.98
N PRO A 91 -0.28 -15.00 -7.66
CA PRO A 91 -1.08 -15.59 -6.59
C PRO A 91 -0.60 -15.17 -5.19
N ASN A 92 0.56 -14.51 -5.09
CA ASN A 92 1.13 -14.04 -3.83
C ASN A 92 0.70 -12.61 -3.46
N VAL A 93 0.04 -11.90 -4.38
CA VAL A 93 -0.49 -10.53 -4.16
C VAL A 93 -1.85 -10.63 -3.47
N ILE A 94 -1.93 -10.21 -2.20
CA ILE A 94 -3.16 -10.22 -1.40
C ILE A 94 -4.08 -9.07 -1.80
N ALA A 95 -3.50 -7.89 -1.98
CA ALA A 95 -4.19 -6.64 -2.26
C ALA A 95 -3.24 -5.66 -2.94
N SER A 96 -3.78 -4.56 -3.46
CA SER A 96 -2.99 -3.43 -3.96
C SER A 96 -3.53 -2.13 -3.38
N VAL A 97 -2.63 -1.22 -3.01
CA VAL A 97 -2.95 0.19 -2.73
C VAL A 97 -2.82 0.96 -4.05
N LEU A 98 -3.94 1.46 -4.54
CA LEU A 98 -4.05 2.17 -5.81
C LEU A 98 -3.93 3.67 -5.62
N LEU A 99 -3.20 4.31 -6.52
CA LEU A 99 -3.04 5.75 -6.60
C LEU A 99 -3.72 6.25 -7.88
N TYR A 100 -4.84 6.97 -7.75
CA TYR A 100 -5.64 7.49 -8.86
C TYR A 100 -5.08 8.83 -9.36
N TRP A 101 -3.82 8.82 -9.78
CA TRP A 101 -3.08 10.02 -10.19
C TRP A 101 -3.73 10.75 -11.36
N ALA A 102 -4.28 10.03 -12.33
CA ALA A 102 -4.87 10.63 -13.52
C ALA A 102 -6.11 11.47 -13.15
N GLU A 103 -6.98 10.93 -12.31
CA GLU A 103 -8.19 11.57 -11.82
C GLU A 103 -7.86 12.79 -10.96
N ILE A 104 -6.90 12.65 -10.04
CA ILE A 104 -6.45 13.75 -9.19
C ILE A 104 -5.82 14.87 -10.03
N LEU A 105 -4.90 14.55 -10.95
CA LEU A 105 -4.26 15.55 -11.80
C LEU A 105 -5.27 16.24 -12.71
N HIS A 106 -6.25 15.51 -13.25
CA HIS A 106 -7.32 16.10 -14.05
C HIS A 106 -8.12 17.11 -13.22
N ALA A 107 -8.56 16.73 -12.03
CA ALA A 107 -9.29 17.62 -11.12
C ALA A 107 -8.48 18.87 -10.74
N GLN A 108 -7.17 18.73 -10.52
CA GLN A 108 -6.30 19.88 -10.22
C GLN A 108 -6.14 20.82 -11.42
N VAL A 109 -6.02 20.29 -12.64
CA VAL A 109 -5.97 21.10 -13.86
C VAL A 109 -7.30 21.85 -14.06
N GLU A 110 -8.44 21.18 -13.89
CA GLU A 110 -9.76 21.80 -13.97
C GLU A 110 -9.93 22.92 -12.94
N HIS A 111 -9.52 22.68 -11.69
CA HIS A 111 -9.55 23.70 -10.63
C HIS A 111 -8.68 24.91 -10.99
N ALA A 112 -7.47 24.68 -11.49
CA ALA A 112 -6.50 25.73 -11.81
C ALA A 112 -6.92 26.66 -12.97
N ILE A 113 -7.75 26.18 -13.89
CA ILE A 113 -8.27 26.98 -15.02
C ILE A 113 -9.69 27.52 -14.78
N SER A 114 -10.31 27.17 -13.65
CA SER A 114 -11.65 27.64 -13.29
C SER A 114 -11.64 29.10 -12.85
N ASP A 115 -12.77 29.78 -13.03
CA ASP A 115 -12.97 31.15 -12.54
C ASP A 115 -12.97 31.23 -10.99
N ASP A 116 -13.17 30.09 -10.31
CA ASP A 116 -13.22 29.95 -8.85
C ASP A 116 -11.90 29.43 -8.24
N TYR A 117 -10.78 29.53 -8.97
CA TYR A 117 -9.48 29.07 -8.50
C TYR A 117 -9.13 29.68 -7.12
N THR A 118 -8.83 28.79 -6.18
CA THR A 118 -8.28 29.14 -4.88
C THR A 118 -6.89 28.52 -4.72
N PRO A 119 -5.86 29.33 -4.39
CA PRO A 119 -4.52 28.81 -4.14
C PRO A 119 -4.47 28.07 -2.81
N GLY A 120 -3.81 26.91 -2.78
CA GLY A 120 -3.65 26.13 -1.56
C GLY A 120 -3.23 24.69 -1.82
N TYR A 121 -3.03 23.94 -0.74
CA TYR A 121 -2.89 22.50 -0.79
C TYR A 121 -4.27 21.86 -0.97
N VAL A 122 -4.37 20.92 -1.91
CA VAL A 122 -5.55 20.07 -2.09
C VAL A 122 -5.14 18.64 -1.77
N GLY A 123 -5.86 17.98 -0.88
CA GLY A 123 -5.64 16.59 -0.53
C GLY A 123 -5.87 15.64 -1.71
N ALA A 124 -5.29 14.46 -1.64
CA ALA A 124 -5.47 13.39 -2.62
C ALA A 124 -5.55 12.02 -1.92
N GLY A 125 -6.05 11.99 -0.69
CA GLY A 125 -6.16 10.77 0.12
C GLY A 125 -7.43 9.99 -0.17
N VAL A 126 -7.80 9.13 0.77
CA VAL A 126 -9.04 8.34 0.72
C VAL A 126 -10.29 9.23 0.69
N ALA A 127 -10.24 10.38 1.36
CA ALA A 127 -11.33 11.35 1.39
C ALA A 127 -11.59 11.97 0.01
N GLU A 128 -10.53 12.28 -0.73
CA GLU A 128 -10.60 12.87 -2.06
C GLU A 128 -10.68 11.82 -3.19
N GLY A 129 -10.64 10.53 -2.84
CA GLY A 129 -10.68 9.43 -3.81
C GLY A 129 -9.39 9.25 -4.60
N GLY A 130 -8.27 9.83 -4.14
CA GLY A 130 -6.97 9.67 -4.76
C GLY A 130 -6.25 8.38 -4.38
N VAL A 131 -6.64 7.76 -3.27
CA VAL A 131 -6.09 6.48 -2.79
C VAL A 131 -7.22 5.52 -2.42
N ASP A 132 -7.08 4.25 -2.78
CA ASP A 132 -7.92 3.16 -2.24
C ASP A 132 -7.15 1.84 -2.20
N MET A 133 -7.68 0.85 -1.49
CA MET A 133 -7.16 -0.51 -1.45
C MET A 133 -8.14 -1.45 -2.15
N VAL A 134 -7.60 -2.33 -3.01
CA VAL A 134 -8.37 -3.37 -3.69
C VAL A 134 -7.79 -4.73 -3.34
N ILE A 135 -8.64 -5.65 -2.87
CA ILE A 135 -8.25 -7.03 -2.62
C ILE A 135 -8.13 -7.78 -3.94
N SER A 136 -7.09 -8.59 -4.08
CA SER A 136 -6.84 -9.41 -5.26
C SER A 136 -7.95 -10.45 -5.47
N PRO A 137 -8.70 -10.40 -6.58
CA PRO A 137 -9.69 -11.44 -6.88
C PRO A 137 -9.06 -12.82 -7.05
N ASN A 138 -7.85 -12.87 -7.62
CA ASN A 138 -7.08 -14.10 -7.75
C ASN A 138 -6.74 -14.69 -6.38
N PHE A 139 -6.35 -13.85 -5.41
CA PHE A 139 -6.07 -14.30 -4.05
C PHE A 139 -7.33 -14.82 -3.34
N LEU A 140 -8.48 -14.18 -3.55
CA LEU A 140 -9.76 -14.65 -3.00
C LEU A 140 -10.19 -16.00 -3.58
N GLU A 141 -9.85 -16.28 -4.85
CA GLU A 141 -10.20 -17.53 -5.52
C GLU A 141 -9.22 -18.67 -5.20
N ASN A 142 -7.92 -18.36 -5.14
CA ASN A 142 -6.86 -19.37 -5.15
C ASN A 142 -5.94 -19.35 -3.91
N GLY A 143 -6.09 -18.36 -3.02
CA GLY A 143 -5.28 -18.23 -1.82
C GLY A 143 -5.59 -19.27 -0.74
N PRO A 144 -4.78 -19.35 0.34
CA PRO A 144 -5.06 -20.24 1.45
C PRO A 144 -6.42 -19.94 2.08
N ALA A 145 -7.24 -20.96 2.27
CA ALA A 145 -8.62 -20.82 2.73
C ALA A 145 -8.74 -20.01 4.03
N GLU A 146 -7.83 -20.23 4.99
CA GLU A 146 -7.81 -19.48 6.25
C GLU A 146 -7.59 -17.98 6.04
N MET A 147 -6.69 -17.58 5.14
CA MET A 147 -6.45 -16.16 4.84
C MET A 147 -7.64 -15.55 4.10
N VAL A 148 -8.25 -16.29 3.18
CA VAL A 148 -9.46 -15.84 2.47
C VAL A 148 -10.62 -15.64 3.43
N ASP A 149 -10.81 -16.56 4.39
CA ASP A 149 -11.83 -16.43 5.42
C ASP A 149 -11.61 -15.19 6.31
N ILE A 150 -10.36 -14.92 6.70
CA ILE A 150 -10.00 -13.71 7.46
C ILE A 150 -10.30 -12.45 6.66
N ILE A 151 -9.93 -12.41 5.38
CA ILE A 151 -10.18 -11.26 4.52
C ILE A 151 -11.68 -11.01 4.41
N ASN A 152 -12.46 -12.04 4.06
CA ASN A 152 -13.92 -11.92 3.93
C ASN A 152 -14.59 -11.47 5.24
N ALA A 153 -14.11 -11.95 6.39
CA ALA A 153 -14.63 -11.56 7.70
C ALA A 153 -14.28 -10.11 8.09
N THR A 154 -13.24 -9.52 7.49
CA THR A 154 -12.72 -8.18 7.86
C THR A 154 -13.08 -7.09 6.85
N LEU A 155 -13.66 -7.40 5.69
CA LEU A 155 -14.08 -6.42 4.69
C LEU A 155 -14.97 -5.30 5.25
N GLY A 156 -15.89 -5.63 6.17
CA GLY A 156 -16.74 -4.62 6.81
C GLY A 156 -15.94 -3.61 7.64
N GLU A 157 -14.89 -4.06 8.33
CA GLU A 157 -14.03 -3.17 9.11
C GLU A 157 -13.19 -2.25 8.21
N VAL A 158 -12.79 -2.74 7.03
CA VAL A 158 -12.11 -1.93 6.00
C VAL A 158 -13.05 -0.84 5.49
N ASP A 159 -14.31 -1.16 5.22
CA ASP A 159 -15.32 -0.22 4.76
C ASP A 159 -15.66 0.84 5.84
N GLU A 160 -15.73 0.43 7.10
CA GLU A 160 -15.90 1.32 8.25
C GLU A 160 -14.70 2.27 8.39
N ALA A 161 -13.46 1.76 8.33
CA ALA A 161 -12.26 2.60 8.37
C ALA A 161 -12.20 3.58 7.20
N ARG A 162 -12.54 3.14 5.99
CA ARG A 162 -12.64 4.02 4.80
C ARG A 162 -13.66 5.14 5.02
N SER A 163 -14.81 4.82 5.60
CA SER A 163 -15.87 5.80 5.89
C SER A 163 -15.44 6.79 6.97
N ALA A 164 -14.79 6.30 8.02
CA ALA A 164 -14.30 7.13 9.11
C ALA A 164 -13.16 8.07 8.67
N ILE A 165 -12.31 7.66 7.73
CA ILE A 165 -11.31 8.55 7.12
C ILE A 165 -11.99 9.62 6.28
N LYS A 166 -13.03 9.25 5.50
CA LYS A 166 -13.77 10.18 4.65
C LYS A 166 -14.54 11.24 5.44
N ASP A 167 -15.08 10.88 6.61
CA ASP A 167 -15.84 11.80 7.46
C ASP A 167 -15.00 12.50 8.56
N GLY A 168 -13.72 12.14 8.66
CA GLY A 168 -12.76 12.73 9.61
C GLY A 168 -12.87 12.19 11.04
N SER A 169 -13.72 11.19 11.31
CA SER A 169 -13.77 10.53 12.62
C SER A 169 -12.56 9.61 12.89
N LEU A 170 -11.83 9.22 11.83
CA LEU A 170 -10.54 8.54 11.91
C LEU A 170 -9.47 9.36 11.16
N GLU A 171 -8.58 10.01 11.92
CA GLU A 171 -7.40 10.67 11.35
C GLU A 171 -6.19 9.73 11.40
N VAL A 172 -5.58 9.46 10.24
CA VAL A 172 -4.34 8.69 10.16
C VAL A 172 -3.15 9.64 10.39
N PRO A 173 -2.32 9.42 11.43
CA PRO A 173 -1.19 10.31 11.71
C PRO A 173 -0.14 10.27 10.59
N PHE A 174 0.31 11.45 10.16
CA PHE A 174 1.49 11.56 9.30
C PHE A 174 2.77 11.51 10.15
N ASN A 175 3.36 10.32 10.29
CA ASN A 175 4.61 10.11 11.02
C ASN A 175 5.78 9.82 10.04
N PRO A 176 6.64 10.80 9.71
CA PRO A 176 7.70 10.61 8.72
C PRO A 176 9.01 10.03 9.26
N GLU A 177 9.09 9.75 10.56
CA GLU A 177 10.32 9.28 11.23
C GLU A 177 10.49 7.76 11.09
N LEU A 178 11.70 7.30 10.75
CA LEU A 178 12.08 5.88 10.71
C LEU A 178 12.81 5.43 11.97
#